data_AF-A0A8H5DG49-F1
#
_entry.id   AF-A0A8H5DG49-F1
#
_cell.length_a   1.000
_cell.length_b   1.000
_cell.length_c   1.000
_cell.angle_alpha   90.00
_cell.angle_beta   90.00
_cell.angle_gamma   90.00
#
_symmetry.space_group_name_H-M   'P 1'
#
loop_
_entity.id
_entity.type
_entity.pdbx_description
1 polymer ?
#
loop_
_entity_poly.entity_id
_entity_poly.type
_entity_poly.pdbx_seq_one_letter_code
_entity_poly.pdbx_strand_id
1 'polypeptide(L)'
;MGSVLALGKWTSPLLMSNAFTFALASLIGYRAVWGVAPALHSPLMSVTNAISGMVGIGGLFILGGGFLPATIPQAFGALSVLLAFVNVGGGFVITKRMLDMFKRPTDPPEYPWLYAIPATVCGGGFLVAASTGAAGLVQAGYLVSSVLCIASVSSLASQATARMGNALGILGVGTGVLASLLAAGFTPEVLTQFGGLAALGTIAGMLIGKRITPTDLPQTVAALHSVVGLAAVLTSIGSVMADVMDPSTLHLVTAYLGVLIGGITFTGSIVAFLKLAGKMTSKPKILPGRHVINSGLLATNAATMGAFITMAPGSPMIAAGALAANAALSFIKGYTTTSAIGGADMPVVITVLNAYSGFALVAEGFMLENPLLTTVGALIGVSGSILSYIMCVAMNRSLTNVLFGGLGTPTAVQEFKPQGEVTKTSVDDLADALLNSEKVILIVGYGMAVAKAQYAISSIVSTLRSKGITVRFAIHPVAGRMPGQCNVLLAEASVPYDIVLEMDEINDDFPETDLAVVIGANDTVNPIAMEKGSSIEGMPVLHAWKAKQVVVMKRSLASGYADVPNPMFYMPNAKMLFGDARVTCEGKYLTHPSARTLLTATAIKSAIEAKSS
;
A
#
# COMPACT_ATOMS: atom_id res chain seq x y z
N MET A 1 -25.31 -5.13 19.30
CA MET A 1 -26.02 -6.31 19.83
C MET A 1 -27.40 -6.47 19.18
N GLY A 2 -28.32 -5.49 19.27
CA GLY A 2 -29.65 -5.59 18.66
C GLY A 2 -29.66 -5.93 17.15
N SER A 3 -28.82 -5.28 16.34
CA SER A 3 -28.73 -5.59 14.90
C SER A 3 -28.20 -6.99 14.60
N VAL A 4 -27.37 -7.56 15.47
CA VAL A 4 -26.84 -8.93 15.32
C VAL A 4 -27.93 -9.95 15.62
N LEU A 5 -28.75 -9.72 16.65
CA LEU A 5 -29.92 -10.56 16.94
C LEU A 5 -30.95 -10.50 15.81
N ALA A 6 -31.16 -9.31 15.24
CA ALA A 6 -32.02 -9.14 14.07
C ALA A 6 -31.46 -9.92 12.86
N LEU A 7 -30.17 -9.77 12.54
CA LEU A 7 -29.53 -10.55 11.49
C LEU A 7 -29.70 -12.07 11.73
N GLY A 8 -29.42 -12.56 12.93
CA GLY A 8 -29.57 -13.98 13.25
C GLY A 8 -31.02 -14.50 13.11
N LYS A 9 -32.02 -13.68 13.39
CA LYS A 9 -33.44 -14.04 13.20
C LYS A 9 -33.83 -14.16 11.72
N TRP A 10 -33.25 -13.33 10.86
CA TRP A 10 -33.64 -13.18 9.46
C TRP A 10 -32.68 -13.86 8.48
N THR A 11 -31.69 -14.61 8.96
CA THR A 11 -30.64 -15.21 8.12
C THR A 11 -30.30 -16.64 8.56
N SER A 12 -29.47 -17.33 7.77
CA SER A 12 -29.14 -18.75 7.99
C SER A 12 -28.03 -18.95 9.03
N PRO A 13 -27.98 -20.12 9.71
CA PRO A 13 -26.87 -20.50 10.58
C PRO A 13 -25.51 -20.43 9.86
N LEU A 14 -25.46 -20.77 8.57
CA LEU A 14 -24.27 -20.67 7.74
C LEU A 14 -23.76 -19.22 7.64
N LEU A 15 -24.65 -18.26 7.34
CA LEU A 15 -24.26 -16.85 7.30
C LEU A 15 -23.74 -16.39 8.67
N MET A 16 -24.39 -16.81 9.77
CA MET A 16 -23.94 -16.43 11.12
C MET A 16 -22.59 -17.04 11.49
N SER A 17 -22.30 -18.27 11.08
CA SER A 17 -20.97 -18.89 11.24
C SER A 17 -19.88 -18.10 10.50
N ASN A 18 -20.15 -17.72 9.25
CA ASN A 18 -19.27 -16.90 8.44
C ASN A 18 -19.08 -15.49 9.03
N ALA A 19 -20.17 -14.86 9.50
CA ALA A 19 -20.14 -13.56 10.15
C ALA A 19 -19.35 -13.59 11.47
N PHE A 20 -19.43 -14.68 12.24
CA PHE A 20 -18.65 -14.89 13.45
C PHE A 20 -17.15 -14.94 13.15
N THR A 21 -16.75 -15.76 12.18
CA THR A 21 -15.36 -15.84 11.71
C THR A 21 -14.86 -14.48 11.22
N PHE A 22 -15.64 -13.81 10.39
CA PHE A 22 -15.33 -12.47 9.90
C PHE A 22 -15.13 -11.46 11.03
N ALA A 23 -16.01 -11.45 12.04
CA ALA A 23 -15.94 -10.51 13.16
C ALA A 23 -14.69 -10.73 14.02
N LEU A 24 -14.38 -11.99 14.38
CA LEU A 24 -13.18 -12.30 15.16
C LEU A 24 -11.90 -12.00 14.38
N ALA A 25 -11.84 -12.41 13.12
CA ALA A 25 -10.70 -12.12 12.25
C ALA A 25 -10.48 -10.61 12.07
N SER A 26 -11.57 -9.84 11.97
CA SER A 26 -11.51 -8.37 11.89
C SER A 26 -10.93 -7.74 13.16
N LEU A 27 -11.31 -8.24 14.35
CA LEU A 27 -10.76 -7.75 15.62
C LEU A 27 -9.28 -8.09 15.79
N ILE A 28 -8.88 -9.30 15.39
CA ILE A 28 -7.48 -9.72 15.40
C ILE A 28 -6.68 -8.86 14.42
N GLY A 29 -7.17 -8.68 13.20
CA GLY A 29 -6.54 -7.83 12.20
C GLY A 29 -6.41 -6.38 12.65
N TYR A 30 -7.43 -5.84 13.32
CA TYR A 30 -7.38 -4.50 13.90
C TYR A 30 -6.21 -4.36 14.88
N ARG A 31 -6.04 -5.31 15.80
CA ARG A 31 -4.93 -5.28 16.77
C ARG A 31 -3.57 -5.52 16.12
N ALA A 32 -3.49 -6.45 15.18
CA ALA A 32 -2.24 -6.78 14.49
C ALA A 32 -1.69 -5.57 13.72
N VAL A 33 -2.56 -4.82 13.04
CA VAL A 33 -2.16 -3.69 12.18
C VAL A 33 -1.79 -2.46 13.00
N TRP A 34 -2.53 -2.14 14.07
CA TRP A 34 -2.16 -1.04 14.98
C TRP A 34 -0.81 -1.25 15.66
N GLY A 35 -0.35 -2.49 15.80
CA GLY A 35 0.96 -2.81 16.34
C GLY A 35 2.11 -2.66 15.35
N VAL A 36 1.86 -2.43 14.06
CA VAL A 36 2.90 -2.32 13.04
C VAL A 36 3.68 -1.01 13.20
N ALA A 37 5.01 -1.08 13.12
CA ALA A 37 5.84 0.13 13.18
C ALA A 37 5.54 1.04 11.97
N PRO A 38 5.38 2.37 12.15
CA PRO A 38 5.05 3.29 11.04
C PRO A 38 6.02 3.20 9.84
N ALA A 39 7.31 3.04 10.12
CA ALA A 39 8.36 2.84 9.11
C ALA A 39 8.14 1.58 8.23
N LEU A 40 7.33 0.63 8.68
CA LEU A 40 7.01 -0.63 8.00
C LEU A 40 5.63 -0.63 7.32
N HIS A 41 4.91 0.50 7.25
CA HIS A 41 3.62 0.57 6.56
C HIS A 41 3.71 0.26 5.04
N SER A 42 4.82 0.62 4.38
CA SER A 42 5.05 0.24 2.97
C SER A 42 5.22 -1.28 2.80
N PRO A 43 6.12 -1.94 3.56
CA PRO A 43 6.17 -3.40 3.67
C PRO A 43 4.83 -4.06 4.03
N LEU A 44 4.05 -3.46 4.93
CA LEU A 44 2.72 -3.96 5.30
C LEU A 44 1.79 -4.01 4.09
N MET A 45 1.68 -2.92 3.33
CA MET A 45 0.84 -2.91 2.13
C MET A 45 1.27 -3.96 1.11
N SER A 46 2.58 -4.15 0.95
CA SER A 46 3.12 -5.15 0.04
C SER A 46 2.86 -6.59 0.49
N VAL A 47 2.99 -6.88 1.79
CA VAL A 47 2.71 -8.23 2.32
C VAL A 47 1.22 -8.53 2.30
N THR A 48 0.35 -7.58 2.64
CA THR A 48 -1.10 -7.77 2.52
C THR A 48 -1.52 -7.98 1.07
N ASN A 49 -0.88 -7.28 0.14
CA ASN A 49 -1.08 -7.52 -1.28
C ASN A 49 -0.57 -8.91 -1.69
N ALA A 50 0.59 -9.37 -1.23
CA ALA A 50 1.06 -10.73 -1.53
C ALA A 50 0.08 -11.81 -1.03
N ILE A 51 -0.42 -11.65 0.20
CA ILE A 51 -1.37 -12.55 0.86
C ILE A 51 -2.74 -12.51 0.17
N SER A 52 -3.19 -11.34 -0.33
CA SER A 52 -4.46 -11.22 -1.07
C SER A 52 -4.48 -12.03 -2.37
N GLY A 53 -3.32 -12.48 -2.86
CA GLY A 53 -3.20 -13.49 -3.91
C GLY A 53 -3.90 -14.81 -3.58
N MET A 54 -4.35 -15.05 -2.34
CA MET A 54 -5.24 -16.18 -2.02
C MET A 54 -6.62 -16.10 -2.67
N VAL A 55 -6.98 -15.00 -3.34
CA VAL A 55 -8.10 -14.93 -4.30
C VAL A 55 -8.02 -16.03 -5.38
N GLY A 56 -6.82 -16.56 -5.65
CA GLY A 56 -6.65 -17.70 -6.55
C GLY A 56 -7.25 -19.00 -6.04
N ILE A 57 -7.51 -19.13 -4.73
CA ILE A 57 -8.16 -20.31 -4.15
C ILE A 57 -9.61 -20.42 -4.62
N GLY A 58 -10.34 -19.32 -4.79
CA GLY A 58 -11.67 -19.43 -5.39
C GLY A 58 -11.64 -19.78 -6.86
N GLY A 59 -10.66 -19.25 -7.60
CA GLY A 59 -10.40 -19.66 -8.98
C GLY A 59 -10.10 -21.17 -9.09
N LEU A 60 -9.39 -21.72 -8.10
CA LEU A 60 -9.10 -23.15 -7.98
C LEU A 60 -10.40 -23.96 -7.86
N PHE A 61 -11.38 -23.58 -7.03
CA PHE A 61 -12.64 -24.34 -6.91
C PHE A 61 -13.53 -24.31 -8.17
N ILE A 62 -13.23 -23.43 -9.13
CA ILE A 62 -13.93 -23.34 -10.43
C ILE A 62 -13.12 -24.05 -11.54
N LEU A 63 -11.83 -24.32 -11.30
CA LEU A 63 -10.94 -24.94 -12.27
C LEU A 63 -11.38 -26.37 -12.57
N GLY A 64 -11.31 -26.77 -13.85
CA GLY A 64 -11.73 -28.11 -14.28
C GLY A 64 -11.52 -28.32 -15.78
N GLY A 65 -12.04 -29.43 -16.30
CA GLY A 65 -11.78 -29.88 -17.66
C GLY A 65 -10.68 -30.95 -17.66
N GLY A 66 -9.51 -30.62 -18.18
CA GLY A 66 -8.33 -31.49 -18.16
C GLY A 66 -7.05 -30.66 -18.11
N PHE A 67 -6.16 -30.83 -19.10
CA PHE A 67 -4.99 -29.94 -19.23
C PHE A 67 -5.36 -28.49 -19.58
N LEU A 68 -6.56 -28.30 -20.16
CA LEU A 68 -7.11 -27.02 -20.55
C LEU A 68 -8.57 -26.92 -20.09
N PRO A 69 -9.07 -25.69 -19.85
CA PRO A 69 -10.47 -25.49 -19.48
C PRO A 69 -11.39 -25.83 -20.67
N ALA A 70 -12.52 -26.47 -20.38
CA ALA A 70 -13.52 -26.85 -21.39
C ALA A 70 -14.72 -25.89 -21.44
N THR A 71 -14.98 -25.14 -20.36
CA THR A 71 -16.10 -24.21 -20.25
C THR A 71 -15.64 -22.79 -19.91
N ILE A 72 -16.51 -21.80 -20.13
CA ILE A 72 -16.23 -20.40 -19.78
C ILE A 72 -15.96 -20.23 -18.27
N PRO A 73 -16.75 -20.81 -17.34
CA PRO A 73 -16.43 -20.79 -15.91
C PRO A 73 -15.03 -21.30 -15.60
N GLN A 74 -14.64 -22.45 -16.18
CA GLN A 74 -13.31 -23.04 -15.98
C GLN A 74 -12.19 -22.13 -16.52
N ALA A 75 -12.43 -21.42 -17.63
CA ALA A 75 -11.50 -20.44 -18.16
C ALA A 75 -11.35 -19.23 -17.23
N PHE A 76 -12.44 -18.76 -16.61
CA PHE A 76 -12.38 -17.73 -15.57
C PHE A 76 -11.63 -18.20 -14.32
N GLY A 77 -11.83 -19.45 -13.89
CA GLY A 77 -11.04 -20.07 -12.83
C GLY A 77 -9.55 -20.10 -13.17
N ALA A 78 -9.19 -20.54 -14.38
CA ALA A 78 -7.81 -20.58 -14.85
C ALA A 78 -7.15 -19.20 -14.90
N LEU A 79 -7.85 -18.18 -15.41
CA LEU A 79 -7.37 -16.81 -15.44
C LEU A 79 -7.23 -16.22 -14.02
N SER A 80 -8.19 -16.50 -13.13
CA SER A 80 -8.13 -16.09 -11.73
C SER A 80 -6.89 -16.66 -11.04
N VAL A 81 -6.62 -17.97 -11.18
CA VAL A 81 -5.42 -18.62 -10.65
C VAL A 81 -4.15 -17.95 -11.20
N LEU A 82 -4.06 -17.76 -12.52
CA LEU A 82 -2.89 -17.11 -13.12
C LEU A 82 -2.63 -15.72 -12.53
N LEU A 83 -3.66 -14.87 -12.50
CA LEU A 83 -3.59 -13.50 -11.99
C LEU A 83 -3.23 -13.47 -10.50
N ALA A 84 -3.86 -14.33 -9.71
CA ALA A 84 -3.58 -14.48 -8.30
C ALA A 84 -2.11 -14.83 -8.03
N PHE A 85 -1.53 -15.75 -8.78
CA PHE A 85 -0.12 -16.12 -8.60
C PHE A 85 0.88 -15.10 -9.14
N VAL A 86 0.50 -14.26 -10.13
CA VAL A 86 1.27 -13.03 -10.45
C VAL A 86 1.39 -12.14 -9.22
N ASN A 87 0.28 -11.99 -8.50
CA ASN A 87 0.24 -11.18 -7.30
C ASN A 87 1.04 -11.79 -6.13
N VAL A 88 0.94 -13.09 -5.89
CA VAL A 88 1.75 -13.82 -4.89
C VAL A 88 3.25 -13.66 -5.17
N GLY A 89 3.68 -13.97 -6.40
CA GLY A 89 5.10 -13.92 -6.78
C GLY A 89 5.68 -12.50 -6.74
N GLY A 90 4.91 -11.52 -7.23
CA GLY A 90 5.32 -10.11 -7.20
C GLY A 90 5.36 -9.54 -5.78
N GLY A 91 4.29 -9.73 -5.02
CA GLY A 91 4.13 -9.18 -3.67
C GLY A 91 5.21 -9.67 -2.70
N PHE A 92 5.48 -10.98 -2.63
CA PHE A 92 6.51 -11.49 -1.71
C PHE A 92 7.94 -11.08 -2.10
N VAL A 93 8.24 -10.99 -3.39
CA VAL A 93 9.55 -10.48 -3.86
C VAL A 93 9.72 -9.00 -3.51
N ILE A 94 8.70 -8.18 -3.76
CA ILE A 94 8.73 -6.75 -3.44
C ILE A 94 8.89 -6.55 -1.93
N THR A 95 8.10 -7.28 -1.13
CA THR A 95 8.16 -7.25 0.34
C THR A 95 9.56 -7.62 0.83
N LYS A 96 10.11 -8.73 0.36
CA LYS A 96 11.48 -9.14 0.70
C LYS A 96 12.50 -8.06 0.39
N ARG A 97 12.45 -7.47 -0.82
CA ARG A 97 13.40 -6.43 -1.24
C ARG A 97 13.34 -5.21 -0.33
N MET A 98 12.14 -4.75 0.05
CA MET A 98 12.00 -3.64 0.99
C MET A 98 12.57 -3.98 2.37
N LEU A 99 12.25 -5.16 2.90
CA LEU A 99 12.71 -5.57 4.23
C LEU A 99 14.22 -5.81 4.30
N ASP A 100 14.83 -6.26 3.20
CA ASP A 100 16.27 -6.43 3.09
C ASP A 100 17.00 -5.07 3.07
N MET A 101 16.35 -3.98 2.63
CA MET A 101 16.93 -2.62 2.68
C MET A 101 17.09 -2.09 4.11
N PHE A 102 16.27 -2.55 5.06
CA PHE A 102 16.38 -2.15 6.46
C PHE A 102 17.48 -2.91 7.23
N LYS A 103 18.11 -3.92 6.61
CA LYS A 103 19.18 -4.68 7.25
C LYS A 103 20.46 -3.86 7.28
N ARG A 104 21.09 -3.76 8.46
CA ARG A 104 22.36 -3.06 8.64
C ARG A 104 23.54 -3.98 8.32
N PRO A 105 24.66 -3.44 7.82
CA PRO A 105 25.90 -4.21 7.67
C PRO A 105 26.43 -4.78 9.00
N THR A 106 26.08 -4.15 10.12
CA THR A 106 26.49 -4.54 11.48
C THR A 106 25.51 -5.51 12.16
N ASP A 107 24.36 -5.81 11.54
CA ASP A 107 23.42 -6.78 12.11
C ASP A 107 24.01 -8.19 12.07
N PRO A 108 23.68 -9.05 13.05
CA PRO A 108 24.09 -10.45 13.03
C PRO A 108 23.69 -11.17 11.72
N PRO A 109 24.43 -12.22 11.31
CA PRO A 109 24.02 -13.04 10.19
C PRO A 109 22.66 -13.68 10.50
N GLU A 110 21.82 -13.72 9.48
CA GLU A 110 20.49 -14.31 9.56
C GLU A 110 20.43 -15.55 8.68
N TYR A 111 19.60 -16.50 9.09
CA TYR A 111 19.50 -17.81 8.44
C TYR A 111 18.06 -18.04 7.94
N PRO A 112 17.59 -17.29 6.93
CA PRO A 112 16.21 -17.40 6.45
C PRO A 112 15.87 -18.77 5.85
N TRP A 113 16.88 -19.54 5.44
CA TRP A 113 16.70 -20.91 4.99
C TRP A 113 16.18 -21.84 6.10
N LEU A 114 16.33 -21.49 7.39
CA LEU A 114 15.76 -22.25 8.50
C LEU A 114 14.23 -22.33 8.44
N TYR A 115 13.56 -21.35 7.83
CA TYR A 115 12.10 -21.41 7.61
C TYR A 115 11.69 -22.48 6.59
N ALA A 116 12.62 -23.05 5.83
CA ALA A 116 12.36 -24.23 5.01
C ALA A 116 12.08 -25.47 5.87
N ILE A 117 12.62 -25.55 7.10
CA ILE A 117 12.39 -26.68 8.00
C ILE A 117 10.90 -26.81 8.36
N PRO A 118 10.23 -25.81 8.97
CA PRO A 118 8.80 -25.89 9.23
C PRO A 118 7.98 -26.01 7.93
N ALA A 119 8.44 -25.45 6.81
CA ALA A 119 7.78 -25.63 5.51
C ALA A 119 7.75 -27.10 5.08
N THR A 120 8.90 -27.77 5.12
CA THR A 120 9.05 -29.17 4.72
C THR A 120 8.35 -30.10 5.71
N VAL A 121 8.45 -29.84 7.01
CA VAL A 121 7.77 -30.64 8.04
C VAL A 121 6.26 -30.49 7.92
N CYS A 122 5.73 -29.26 7.80
CA CYS A 122 4.30 -29.03 7.68
C CYS A 122 3.77 -29.55 6.35
N GLY A 123 4.42 -29.26 5.22
CA GLY A 123 3.98 -29.71 3.90
C GLY A 123 4.09 -31.22 3.71
N GLY A 124 5.23 -31.81 4.09
CA GLY A 124 5.44 -33.26 4.04
C GLY A 124 4.50 -34.00 5.00
N GLY A 125 4.37 -33.51 6.24
CA GLY A 125 3.43 -34.04 7.22
C GLY A 125 1.97 -33.95 6.74
N PHE A 126 1.59 -32.85 6.08
CA PHE A 126 0.27 -32.69 5.48
C PHE A 126 0.01 -33.72 4.37
N LEU A 127 0.97 -33.95 3.47
CA LEU A 127 0.84 -34.94 2.40
C LEU A 127 0.77 -36.38 2.93
N VAL A 128 1.56 -36.70 3.96
CA VAL A 128 1.52 -38.01 4.63
C VAL A 128 0.19 -38.19 5.36
N ALA A 129 -0.30 -37.18 6.07
CA ALA A 129 -1.62 -37.24 6.72
C ALA A 129 -2.72 -37.47 5.68
N ALA A 130 -2.69 -36.72 4.56
CA ALA A 130 -3.66 -36.82 3.48
C ALA A 130 -3.73 -38.23 2.85
N SER A 131 -2.63 -38.98 2.81
CA SER A 131 -2.63 -40.35 2.27
C SER A 131 -3.29 -41.38 3.20
N THR A 132 -3.42 -41.05 4.50
CA THR A 132 -4.04 -41.92 5.51
C THR A 132 -5.48 -41.51 5.86
N GLY A 133 -5.94 -40.36 5.36
CA GLY A 133 -7.29 -39.85 5.55
C GLY A 133 -7.32 -38.31 5.69
N ALA A 134 -8.40 -37.68 5.22
CA ALA A 134 -8.53 -36.22 5.17
C ALA A 134 -9.51 -35.63 6.20
N ALA A 135 -10.06 -36.45 7.11
CA ALA A 135 -11.10 -36.02 8.05
C ALA A 135 -10.60 -34.93 9.01
N GLY A 136 -10.88 -33.67 8.68
CA GLY A 136 -10.43 -32.47 9.42
C GLY A 136 -9.10 -31.88 8.95
N LEU A 137 -8.39 -32.50 8.01
CA LEU A 137 -7.06 -32.06 7.59
C LEU A 137 -7.09 -30.73 6.83
N VAL A 138 -8.11 -30.53 5.99
CA VAL A 138 -8.33 -29.25 5.28
C VAL A 138 -8.54 -28.11 6.27
N GLN A 139 -9.40 -28.32 7.28
CA GLN A 139 -9.69 -27.32 8.32
C GLN A 139 -8.45 -27.01 9.16
N ALA A 140 -7.65 -28.03 9.50
CA ALA A 140 -6.36 -27.83 10.17
C ALA A 140 -5.40 -26.99 9.31
N GLY A 141 -5.30 -27.29 8.01
CA GLY A 141 -4.50 -26.50 7.07
C GLY A 141 -4.95 -25.04 6.97
N TYR A 142 -6.26 -24.80 6.89
CA TYR A 142 -6.84 -23.45 6.89
C TYR A 142 -6.58 -22.68 8.19
N LEU A 143 -6.65 -23.36 9.33
CA LEU A 143 -6.32 -22.77 10.63
C LEU A 143 -4.83 -22.37 10.68
N VAL A 144 -3.92 -23.28 10.33
CA VAL A 144 -2.48 -23.02 10.31
C VAL A 144 -2.15 -21.88 9.35
N SER A 145 -2.71 -21.92 8.14
CA SER A 145 -2.56 -20.86 7.13
C SER A 145 -3.02 -19.50 7.67
N SER A 146 -4.19 -19.44 8.30
CA SER A 146 -4.73 -18.21 8.89
C SER A 146 -3.83 -17.64 9.98
N VAL A 147 -3.35 -18.48 10.90
CA VAL A 147 -2.44 -18.08 11.98
C VAL A 147 -1.13 -17.55 11.42
N LEU A 148 -0.56 -18.22 10.41
CA LEU A 148 0.67 -17.79 9.75
C LEU A 148 0.51 -16.45 9.03
N CYS A 149 -0.62 -16.21 8.36
CA CYS A 149 -0.93 -14.93 7.72
C CYS A 149 -1.12 -13.79 8.74
N ILE A 150 -1.77 -14.06 9.88
CA ILE A 150 -1.89 -13.09 10.97
C ILE A 150 -0.51 -12.78 11.56
N ALA A 151 0.28 -13.82 11.87
CA ALA A 151 1.62 -13.68 12.41
C ALA A 151 2.57 -12.97 11.42
N SER A 152 2.35 -13.13 10.12
CA SER A 152 3.05 -12.38 9.07
C SER A 152 2.91 -10.88 9.28
N VAL A 153 1.67 -10.38 9.45
CA VAL A 153 1.38 -8.96 9.71
C VAL A 153 1.89 -8.53 11.08
N SER A 154 1.62 -9.31 12.13
CA SER A 154 2.06 -8.97 13.50
C SER A 154 3.58 -8.87 13.63
N SER A 155 4.33 -9.62 12.83
CA SER A 155 5.80 -9.57 12.84
C SER A 155 6.38 -8.27 12.28
N LEU A 156 5.57 -7.43 11.62
CA LEU A 156 5.97 -6.08 11.21
C LEU A 156 5.88 -5.06 12.36
N ALA A 157 5.60 -5.49 13.59
CA ALA A 157 5.66 -4.63 14.76
C ALA A 157 7.07 -4.10 15.07
N SER A 158 8.12 -4.78 14.58
CA SER A 158 9.50 -4.30 14.70
C SER A 158 10.33 -4.62 13.46
N GLN A 159 11.32 -3.79 13.18
CA GLN A 159 12.30 -4.00 12.11
C GLN A 159 13.05 -5.35 12.26
N ALA A 160 13.33 -5.76 13.51
CA ALA A 160 14.05 -7.00 13.81
C ALA A 160 13.25 -8.26 13.41
N THR A 161 11.93 -8.24 13.58
CA THR A 161 11.04 -9.37 13.27
C THR A 161 10.44 -9.30 11.86
N ALA A 162 10.58 -8.17 11.15
CA ALA A 162 9.85 -7.94 9.90
C ALA A 162 10.15 -8.99 8.82
N ARG A 163 11.41 -9.43 8.68
CA ARG A 163 11.82 -10.48 7.72
C ARG A 163 11.21 -11.85 8.03
N MET A 164 11.07 -12.19 9.31
CA MET A 164 10.31 -13.37 9.74
C MET A 164 8.86 -13.26 9.26
N GLY A 165 8.25 -12.08 9.39
CA GLY A 165 6.89 -11.82 8.90
C GLY A 165 6.69 -12.20 7.44
N ASN A 166 7.62 -11.82 6.56
CA ASN A 166 7.55 -12.20 5.15
C ASN A 166 7.65 -13.72 4.93
N ALA A 167 8.52 -14.42 5.67
CA ALA A 167 8.62 -15.87 5.61
C ALA A 167 7.33 -16.56 6.08
N LEU A 168 6.76 -16.13 7.21
CA LEU A 168 5.49 -16.64 7.72
C LEU A 168 4.34 -16.43 6.73
N GLY A 169 4.32 -15.29 6.03
CA GLY A 169 3.34 -15.02 4.97
C GLY A 169 3.44 -16.02 3.82
N ILE A 170 4.66 -16.32 3.36
CA ILE A 170 4.90 -17.32 2.30
C ILE A 170 4.41 -18.71 2.77
N LEU A 171 4.74 -19.11 3.99
CA LEU A 171 4.29 -20.37 4.57
C LEU A 171 2.76 -20.43 4.72
N GLY A 172 2.14 -19.32 5.14
CA GLY A 172 0.70 -19.20 5.28
C GLY A 172 -0.02 -19.39 3.96
N VAL A 173 0.37 -18.65 2.92
CA VAL A 173 -0.20 -18.79 1.57
C VAL A 173 0.03 -20.19 1.01
N GLY A 174 1.25 -20.73 1.15
CA GLY A 174 1.58 -22.09 0.68
C GLY A 174 0.74 -23.18 1.36
N THR A 175 0.57 -23.09 2.68
CA THR A 175 -0.26 -24.03 3.46
C THR A 175 -1.73 -23.93 3.06
N GLY A 176 -2.24 -22.70 2.85
CA GLY A 176 -3.62 -22.46 2.43
C GLY A 176 -3.90 -23.05 1.06
N VAL A 177 -3.01 -22.83 0.09
CA VAL A 177 -3.11 -23.42 -1.26
C VAL A 177 -3.06 -24.94 -1.18
N LEU A 178 -2.15 -25.52 -0.40
CA LEU A 178 -2.04 -26.98 -0.26
C LEU A 178 -3.32 -27.60 0.32
N ALA A 179 -3.89 -26.97 1.35
CA ALA A 179 -5.15 -27.41 1.95
C ALA A 179 -6.33 -27.30 0.96
N SER A 180 -6.39 -26.23 0.17
CA SER A 180 -7.41 -26.05 -0.86
C SER A 180 -7.29 -27.05 -2.01
N LEU A 181 -6.07 -27.41 -2.42
CA LEU A 181 -5.85 -28.46 -3.42
C LEU A 181 -6.36 -29.82 -2.95
N LEU A 182 -6.13 -30.16 -1.68
CA LEU A 182 -6.69 -31.37 -1.10
C LEU A 182 -8.23 -31.31 -1.06
N ALA A 183 -8.79 -30.16 -0.70
CA ALA A 183 -10.24 -29.97 -0.66
C ALA A 183 -10.90 -30.09 -2.04
N ALA A 184 -10.24 -29.61 -3.10
CA ALA A 184 -10.77 -29.63 -4.46
C ALA A 184 -10.70 -31.00 -5.14
N GLY A 185 -9.76 -31.88 -4.74
CA GLY A 185 -9.71 -33.27 -5.20
C GLY A 185 -9.48 -33.43 -6.71
N PHE A 186 -8.54 -32.66 -7.29
CA PHE A 186 -8.30 -32.66 -8.73
C PHE A 186 -7.80 -33.98 -9.31
N THR A 187 -8.14 -34.23 -10.59
CA THR A 187 -7.45 -35.23 -11.41
C THR A 187 -6.01 -34.79 -11.70
N PRO A 188 -5.10 -35.72 -12.07
CA PRO A 188 -3.72 -35.38 -12.40
C PRO A 188 -3.58 -34.30 -13.49
N GLU A 189 -4.49 -34.30 -14.47
CA GLU A 189 -4.50 -33.33 -15.58
C GLU A 189 -4.83 -31.92 -15.08
N VAL A 190 -5.88 -31.77 -14.27
CA VAL A 190 -6.29 -30.46 -13.71
C VAL A 190 -5.26 -29.97 -12.69
N LEU A 191 -4.64 -30.88 -11.92
CA LEU A 191 -3.53 -30.52 -11.03
C LEU A 191 -2.31 -30.02 -11.82
N THR A 192 -2.02 -30.63 -12.98
CA THR A 192 -0.96 -30.17 -13.89
C THR A 192 -1.30 -28.79 -14.48
N GLN A 193 -2.55 -28.57 -14.87
CA GLN A 193 -3.04 -27.28 -15.33
C GLN A 193 -2.85 -26.20 -14.25
N PHE A 194 -3.30 -26.47 -13.02
CA PHE A 194 -3.09 -25.57 -11.87
C PHE A 194 -1.61 -25.27 -11.67
N GLY A 195 -0.76 -26.30 -11.61
CA GLY A 195 0.69 -26.15 -11.43
C GLY A 195 1.33 -25.29 -12.51
N GLY A 196 0.94 -25.46 -13.78
CA GLY A 196 1.40 -24.64 -14.89
C GLY A 196 1.00 -23.17 -14.78
N LEU A 197 -0.27 -22.90 -14.45
CA LEU A 197 -0.79 -21.54 -14.28
C LEU A 197 -0.16 -20.83 -13.06
N ALA A 198 -0.07 -21.53 -11.93
CA ALA A 198 0.54 -21.02 -10.71
C ALA A 198 2.03 -20.74 -10.92
N ALA A 199 2.77 -21.62 -11.60
CA ALA A 199 4.18 -21.41 -11.93
C ALA A 199 4.37 -20.22 -12.88
N LEU A 200 3.60 -20.14 -13.96
CA LEU A 200 3.65 -19.03 -14.93
C LEU A 200 3.37 -17.69 -14.23
N GLY A 201 2.30 -17.64 -13.43
CA GLY A 201 1.91 -16.47 -12.67
C GLY A 201 3.01 -16.04 -11.70
N THR A 202 3.48 -16.98 -10.85
CA THR A 202 4.53 -16.70 -9.87
C THR A 202 5.79 -16.18 -10.55
N ILE A 203 6.24 -16.81 -11.64
CA ILE A 203 7.43 -16.36 -12.39
C ILE A 203 7.23 -14.96 -12.96
N ALA A 204 6.10 -14.70 -13.63
CA ALA A 204 5.79 -13.38 -14.17
C ALA A 204 5.76 -12.30 -13.07
N GLY A 205 5.11 -12.60 -11.94
CA GLY A 205 5.09 -11.76 -10.75
C GLY A 205 6.48 -11.48 -10.19
N MET A 206 7.31 -12.51 -10.02
CA MET A 206 8.68 -12.36 -9.54
C MET A 206 9.54 -11.51 -10.49
N LEU A 207 9.39 -11.68 -11.80
CA LEU A 207 10.12 -10.88 -12.79
C LEU A 207 9.72 -9.41 -12.74
N ILE A 208 8.43 -9.12 -12.58
CA ILE A 208 7.92 -7.75 -12.35
C ILE A 208 8.52 -7.22 -11.03
N GLY A 209 8.36 -7.97 -9.94
CA GLY A 209 8.85 -7.66 -8.59
C GLY A 209 10.34 -7.33 -8.52
N LYS A 210 11.19 -8.03 -9.29
CA LYS A 210 12.64 -7.82 -9.32
C LYS A 210 13.07 -6.56 -10.08
N ARG A 211 12.28 -6.08 -11.04
CA ARG A 211 12.66 -4.97 -11.92
C ARG A 211 12.26 -3.59 -11.40
N ILE A 212 11.39 -3.52 -10.40
CA ILE A 212 10.84 -2.26 -9.88
C ILE A 212 11.87 -1.54 -9.00
N THR A 213 11.91 -0.22 -9.09
CA THR A 213 12.71 0.63 -8.19
C THR A 213 11.89 1.06 -6.97
N PRO A 214 12.50 1.35 -5.81
CA PRO A 214 11.74 1.83 -4.63
C PRO A 214 10.94 3.12 -4.89
N THR A 215 11.40 3.95 -5.83
CA THR A 215 10.63 5.12 -6.29
C THR A 215 9.35 4.75 -7.03
N ASP A 216 9.34 3.61 -7.73
CA ASP A 216 8.20 3.13 -8.52
C ASP A 216 7.22 2.24 -7.75
N LEU A 217 7.54 1.95 -6.49
CA LEU A 217 6.78 1.07 -5.63
C LEU A 217 5.29 1.44 -5.51
N PRO A 218 4.90 2.73 -5.31
CA PRO A 218 3.49 3.08 -5.13
C PRO A 218 2.62 2.69 -6.32
N GLN A 219 3.07 2.96 -7.55
CA GLN A 219 2.29 2.62 -8.73
C GLN A 219 2.26 1.11 -8.95
N THR A 220 3.33 0.36 -8.66
CA THR A 220 3.29 -1.09 -8.84
C THR A 220 2.37 -1.76 -7.83
N VAL A 221 2.36 -1.32 -6.57
CA VAL A 221 1.40 -1.81 -5.58
C VAL A 221 -0.05 -1.58 -6.05
N ALA A 222 -0.34 -0.38 -6.58
CA ALA A 222 -1.65 -0.13 -7.22
C ALA A 222 -1.92 -1.08 -8.39
N ALA A 223 -0.95 -1.33 -9.27
CA ALA A 223 -1.14 -2.25 -10.39
C ALA A 223 -1.46 -3.68 -9.91
N LEU A 224 -0.81 -4.16 -8.85
CA LEU A 224 -1.02 -5.49 -8.28
C LEU A 224 -2.40 -5.63 -7.60
N HIS A 225 -2.90 -4.60 -6.90
CA HIS A 225 -4.28 -4.60 -6.41
C HIS A 225 -5.31 -4.74 -7.53
N SER A 226 -5.01 -4.21 -8.72
CA SER A 226 -5.93 -4.33 -9.86
C SER A 226 -6.09 -5.79 -10.30
N VAL A 227 -4.99 -6.55 -10.29
CA VAL A 227 -4.97 -7.98 -10.62
C VAL A 227 -5.85 -8.78 -9.66
N VAL A 228 -5.80 -8.47 -8.37
CA VAL A 228 -6.65 -9.10 -7.34
C VAL A 228 -8.13 -8.78 -7.56
N GLY A 229 -8.46 -7.51 -7.82
CA GLY A 229 -9.83 -7.10 -8.11
C GLY A 229 -10.41 -7.81 -9.33
N LEU A 230 -9.62 -7.97 -10.39
CA LEU A 230 -10.04 -8.70 -11.59
C LEU A 230 -10.20 -10.21 -11.31
N ALA A 231 -9.27 -10.82 -10.57
CA ALA A 231 -9.39 -12.23 -10.18
C ALA A 231 -10.66 -12.50 -9.36
N ALA A 232 -11.01 -11.61 -8.43
CA ALA A 232 -12.25 -11.70 -7.67
C ALA A 232 -13.50 -11.62 -8.57
N VAL A 233 -13.53 -10.68 -9.54
CA VAL A 233 -14.61 -10.58 -10.53
C VAL A 233 -14.76 -11.88 -11.32
N LEU A 234 -13.66 -12.41 -11.86
CA LEU A 234 -13.67 -13.65 -12.65
C LEU A 234 -14.14 -14.84 -11.82
N THR A 235 -13.68 -14.93 -10.57
CA THR A 235 -14.06 -15.99 -9.64
C THR A 235 -15.54 -15.92 -9.28
N SER A 236 -16.05 -14.75 -8.92
CA SER A 236 -17.47 -14.60 -8.59
C SER A 236 -18.39 -14.89 -9.77
N ILE A 237 -18.01 -14.48 -10.98
CA ILE A 237 -18.78 -14.80 -12.19
C ILE A 237 -18.70 -16.29 -12.51
N GLY A 238 -17.50 -16.85 -12.50
CA GLY A 238 -17.26 -18.26 -12.79
C GLY A 238 -17.99 -19.17 -11.82
N SER A 239 -17.99 -18.85 -10.52
CA SER A 239 -18.66 -19.62 -9.47
C SER A 239 -20.16 -19.73 -9.71
N VAL A 240 -20.84 -18.61 -9.97
CA VAL A 240 -22.28 -18.62 -10.26
C VAL A 240 -22.57 -19.36 -11.57
N MET A 241 -21.75 -19.15 -12.61
CA MET A 241 -21.98 -19.77 -13.92
C MET A 241 -21.65 -21.27 -13.94
N ALA A 242 -20.85 -21.77 -13.01
CA ALA A 242 -20.52 -23.20 -12.89
C ALA A 242 -21.71 -24.01 -12.37
N ASP A 243 -22.53 -23.43 -11.47
CA ASP A 243 -23.75 -24.06 -10.96
C ASP A 243 -24.88 -23.03 -10.78
N VAL A 244 -25.72 -22.91 -11.82
CA VAL A 244 -26.85 -21.96 -11.87
C VAL A 244 -28.17 -22.61 -11.42
N MET A 245 -28.22 -23.93 -11.22
CA MET A 245 -29.49 -24.64 -11.08
C MET A 245 -30.16 -24.48 -9.72
N ASP A 246 -29.39 -24.51 -8.63
CA ASP A 246 -29.92 -24.26 -7.27
C ASP A 246 -28.91 -23.53 -6.36
N PRO A 247 -28.43 -22.32 -6.75
CA PRO A 247 -27.48 -21.57 -5.95
C PRO A 247 -28.17 -21.02 -4.69
N SER A 248 -27.52 -21.15 -3.53
CA SER A 248 -28.02 -20.55 -2.30
C SER A 248 -28.10 -19.02 -2.42
N THR A 249 -29.07 -18.40 -1.73
CA THR A 249 -29.19 -16.93 -1.70
C THR A 249 -27.91 -16.27 -1.18
N LEU A 250 -27.23 -16.92 -0.22
CA LEU A 250 -25.94 -16.43 0.28
C LEU A 250 -24.92 -16.36 -0.85
N HIS A 251 -24.75 -17.46 -1.60
CA HIS A 251 -23.81 -17.55 -2.72
C HIS A 251 -24.07 -16.45 -3.76
N LEU A 252 -25.33 -16.25 -4.17
CA LEU A 252 -25.70 -15.22 -5.14
C LEU A 252 -25.37 -13.81 -4.63
N VAL A 253 -25.79 -13.47 -3.40
CA VAL A 253 -25.52 -12.15 -2.80
C VAL A 253 -24.02 -11.89 -2.74
N THR A 254 -23.24 -12.84 -2.25
CA THR A 254 -21.80 -12.65 -2.05
C THR A 254 -21.02 -12.66 -3.36
N ALA A 255 -21.44 -13.45 -4.35
CA ALA A 255 -20.87 -13.39 -5.70
C ALA A 255 -21.13 -12.02 -6.35
N TYR A 256 -22.36 -11.51 -6.25
CA TYR A 256 -22.72 -10.19 -6.79
C TYR A 256 -21.90 -9.06 -6.13
N LEU A 257 -21.73 -9.12 -4.80
CA LEU A 257 -20.87 -8.21 -4.06
C LEU A 257 -19.38 -8.37 -4.42
N GLY A 258 -18.92 -9.60 -4.66
CA GLY A 258 -17.56 -9.89 -5.13
C GLY A 258 -17.26 -9.22 -6.47
N VAL A 259 -18.18 -9.30 -7.43
CA VAL A 259 -18.07 -8.58 -8.72
C VAL A 259 -18.07 -7.06 -8.51
N LEU A 260 -18.94 -6.54 -7.63
CA LEU A 260 -19.04 -5.11 -7.37
C LEU A 260 -17.75 -4.54 -6.77
N ILE A 261 -17.29 -5.14 -5.67
CA ILE A 261 -16.10 -4.70 -4.93
C ILE A 261 -14.85 -4.94 -5.76
N GLY A 262 -14.71 -6.13 -6.37
CA GLY A 262 -13.60 -6.46 -7.25
C GLY A 262 -13.51 -5.55 -8.47
N GLY A 263 -14.65 -5.22 -9.08
CA GLY A 263 -14.69 -4.35 -10.27
C GLY A 263 -14.33 -2.90 -9.99
N ILE A 264 -14.80 -2.34 -8.86
CA ILE A 264 -14.36 -1.02 -8.40
C ILE A 264 -12.86 -1.03 -8.11
N THR A 265 -12.37 -2.10 -7.47
CA THR A 265 -10.95 -2.27 -7.13
C THR A 265 -10.09 -2.32 -8.39
N PHE A 266 -10.49 -3.10 -9.40
CA PHE A 266 -9.76 -3.25 -10.66
C PHE A 266 -9.54 -1.91 -11.35
N THR A 267 -10.62 -1.21 -11.73
CA THR A 267 -10.47 0.02 -12.51
C THR A 267 -9.99 1.20 -11.68
N GLY A 268 -10.35 1.27 -10.40
CA GLY A 268 -9.82 2.28 -9.49
C GLY A 268 -8.30 2.16 -9.36
N SER A 269 -7.81 0.94 -9.20
CA SER A 269 -6.37 0.66 -9.06
C SER A 269 -5.59 0.94 -10.35
N ILE A 270 -6.19 0.68 -11.53
CA ILE A 270 -5.61 1.08 -12.82
C ILE A 270 -5.48 2.60 -12.92
N VAL A 271 -6.51 3.36 -12.54
CA VAL A 271 -6.45 4.83 -12.57
C VAL A 271 -5.39 5.35 -11.59
N ALA A 272 -5.32 4.79 -10.38
CA ALA A 272 -4.28 5.14 -9.41
C ALA A 272 -2.87 4.86 -9.96
N PHE A 273 -2.65 3.68 -10.56
CA PHE A 273 -1.39 3.33 -11.25
C PHE A 273 -1.04 4.36 -12.32
N LEU A 274 -1.98 4.68 -13.23
CA LEU A 274 -1.73 5.60 -14.34
C LEU A 274 -1.39 7.02 -13.86
N LYS A 275 -2.06 7.51 -12.81
CA LYS A 275 -1.77 8.83 -12.22
C LYS A 275 -0.41 8.86 -11.53
N LEU A 276 -0.09 7.85 -10.73
CA LEU A 276 1.19 7.78 -10.02
C LEU A 276 2.37 7.62 -10.98
N ALA A 277 2.20 6.84 -12.04
CA ALA A 277 3.17 6.65 -13.11
C ALA A 277 3.30 7.86 -14.05
N GLY A 278 2.52 8.93 -13.87
CA GLY A 278 2.52 10.10 -14.74
C GLY A 278 1.97 9.86 -16.15
N LYS A 279 1.29 8.73 -16.37
CA LYS A 279 0.62 8.37 -17.64
C LYS A 279 -0.78 8.98 -17.76
N MET A 280 -1.33 9.46 -16.66
CA MET A 280 -2.56 10.25 -16.57
C MET A 280 -2.30 11.51 -15.75
N THR A 281 -3.02 12.60 -16.04
CA THR A 281 -2.93 13.85 -15.27
C THR A 281 -3.19 13.61 -13.78
N SER A 282 -2.37 14.23 -12.93
CA SER A 282 -2.54 14.22 -11.47
C SER A 282 -3.67 15.14 -11.00
N LYS A 283 -4.17 16.04 -11.86
CA LYS A 283 -5.28 16.93 -11.51
C LYS A 283 -6.60 16.14 -11.42
N PRO A 284 -7.47 16.45 -10.44
CA PRO A 284 -8.82 15.88 -10.36
C PRO A 284 -9.61 16.09 -11.66
N LYS A 285 -10.14 15.02 -12.27
CA LYS A 285 -11.08 15.14 -13.40
C LYS A 285 -12.51 15.24 -12.86
N ILE A 286 -13.05 16.45 -12.80
CA ILE A 286 -14.38 16.70 -12.24
C ILE A 286 -15.44 16.66 -13.33
N LEU A 287 -16.27 15.61 -13.33
CA LEU A 287 -17.42 15.50 -14.23
C LEU A 287 -18.59 16.35 -13.71
N PRO A 288 -19.36 17.02 -14.58
CA PRO A 288 -20.62 17.66 -14.20
C PRO A 288 -21.55 16.65 -13.53
N GLY A 289 -22.09 16.98 -12.35
CA GLY A 289 -22.99 16.08 -11.62
C GLY A 289 -22.33 14.79 -11.10
N ARG A 290 -21.00 14.75 -10.89
CA ARG A 290 -20.25 13.55 -10.46
C ARG A 290 -20.88 12.77 -9.30
N HIS A 291 -21.50 13.45 -8.34
CA HIS A 291 -22.10 12.80 -7.17
C HIS A 291 -23.36 12.04 -7.57
N VAL A 292 -24.18 12.60 -8.46
CA VAL A 292 -25.35 11.94 -9.04
C VAL A 292 -24.90 10.74 -9.88
N ILE A 293 -23.87 10.90 -10.71
CA ILE A 293 -23.33 9.81 -11.52
C ILE A 293 -22.84 8.66 -10.62
N ASN A 294 -21.96 8.94 -9.66
CA ASN A 294 -21.37 7.89 -8.82
C ASN A 294 -22.39 7.23 -7.89
N SER A 295 -23.33 8.00 -7.33
CA SER A 295 -24.41 7.47 -6.49
C SER A 295 -25.41 6.68 -7.32
N GLY A 296 -25.74 7.16 -8.52
CA GLY A 296 -26.61 6.47 -9.47
C GLY A 296 -26.01 5.14 -9.92
N LEU A 297 -24.72 5.08 -10.26
CA LEU A 297 -24.03 3.83 -10.60
C LEU A 297 -24.13 2.80 -9.47
N LEU A 298 -23.90 3.22 -8.22
CA LEU A 298 -24.01 2.35 -7.05
C LEU A 298 -25.45 1.93 -6.78
N ALA A 299 -26.40 2.87 -6.84
CA ALA A 299 -27.81 2.61 -6.61
C ALA A 299 -28.39 1.66 -7.67
N THR A 300 -28.04 1.84 -8.95
CA THR A 300 -28.44 0.93 -10.03
C THR A 300 -27.86 -0.47 -9.82
N ASN A 301 -26.60 -0.57 -9.41
CA ASN A 301 -25.98 -1.86 -9.10
C ASN A 301 -26.71 -2.54 -7.92
N ALA A 302 -26.96 -1.81 -6.83
CA ALA A 302 -27.72 -2.32 -5.68
C ALA A 302 -29.17 -2.73 -6.05
N ALA A 303 -29.85 -1.96 -6.90
CA ALA A 303 -31.20 -2.26 -7.35
C ALA A 303 -31.26 -3.52 -8.22
N THR A 304 -30.29 -3.70 -9.13
CA THR A 304 -30.23 -4.87 -10.02
C THR A 304 -29.83 -6.16 -9.29
N MET A 305 -29.24 -6.07 -8.09
CA MET A 305 -28.99 -7.25 -7.24
C MET A 305 -30.28 -8.00 -6.89
N GLY A 306 -31.37 -7.29 -6.62
CA GLY A 306 -32.67 -7.93 -6.32
C GLY A 306 -33.20 -8.75 -7.49
N ALA A 307 -33.15 -8.18 -8.70
CA ALA A 307 -33.53 -8.89 -9.93
C ALA A 307 -32.60 -10.07 -10.22
N PHE A 308 -31.30 -9.93 -9.96
CA PHE A 308 -30.34 -11.03 -10.09
C PHE A 308 -30.70 -12.20 -9.17
N ILE A 309 -30.94 -11.95 -7.88
CA ILE A 309 -31.24 -13.00 -6.90
C ILE A 309 -32.54 -13.75 -7.25
N THR A 310 -33.54 -13.06 -7.81
CA THR A 310 -34.85 -13.67 -8.11
C THR A 310 -34.92 -14.30 -9.50
N MET A 311 -34.16 -13.81 -10.48
CA MET A 311 -34.30 -14.22 -11.88
C MET A 311 -33.11 -15.03 -12.42
N ALA A 312 -31.95 -15.01 -11.75
CA ALA A 312 -30.78 -15.78 -12.17
C ALA A 312 -30.88 -17.29 -11.93
N PRO A 313 -31.46 -17.79 -10.81
CA PRO A 313 -31.58 -19.23 -10.57
C PRO A 313 -32.30 -19.93 -11.73
N GLY A 314 -31.73 -21.03 -12.23
CA GLY A 314 -32.26 -21.77 -13.37
C GLY A 314 -32.05 -21.10 -14.74
N SER A 315 -31.48 -19.89 -14.81
CA SER A 315 -31.33 -19.13 -16.07
C SER A 315 -29.89 -18.60 -16.26
N PRO A 316 -28.99 -19.40 -16.85
CA PRO A 316 -27.59 -19.02 -17.07
C PRO A 316 -27.39 -17.71 -17.84
N MET A 317 -28.26 -17.42 -18.82
CA MET A 317 -28.17 -16.20 -19.61
C MET A 317 -28.50 -14.95 -18.78
N ILE A 318 -29.50 -15.03 -17.91
CA ILE A 318 -29.87 -13.93 -17.00
C ILE A 318 -28.76 -13.72 -15.98
N ALA A 319 -28.24 -14.81 -15.40
CA ALA A 319 -27.13 -14.77 -14.45
C ALA A 319 -25.89 -14.07 -15.07
N ALA A 320 -25.47 -14.52 -16.25
CA ALA A 320 -24.34 -13.95 -16.96
C ALA A 320 -24.56 -12.48 -17.34
N GLY A 321 -25.74 -12.15 -17.87
CA GLY A 321 -26.09 -10.78 -18.25
C GLY A 321 -26.10 -9.81 -17.06
N ALA A 322 -26.68 -10.22 -15.93
CA ALA A 322 -26.73 -9.41 -14.72
C ALA A 322 -25.34 -9.20 -14.10
N LEU A 323 -24.49 -10.23 -14.07
CA LEU A 323 -23.13 -10.12 -13.55
C LEU A 323 -22.21 -9.33 -14.49
N ALA A 324 -22.38 -9.44 -15.80
CA ALA A 324 -21.67 -8.60 -16.77
C ALA A 324 -22.08 -7.12 -16.64
N ALA A 325 -23.37 -6.85 -16.46
CA ALA A 325 -23.87 -5.50 -16.18
C ALA A 325 -23.32 -4.95 -14.86
N ASN A 326 -23.29 -5.77 -13.80
CA ASN A 326 -22.65 -5.42 -12.54
C ASN A 326 -21.17 -5.06 -12.77
N ALA A 327 -20.39 -5.92 -13.43
CA ALA A 327 -18.99 -5.67 -13.71
C ALA A 327 -18.79 -4.34 -14.48
N ALA A 328 -19.59 -4.09 -15.52
CA ALA A 328 -19.51 -2.84 -16.29
C ALA A 328 -19.80 -1.60 -15.44
N LEU A 329 -20.88 -1.61 -14.65
CA LEU A 329 -21.24 -0.51 -13.75
C LEU A 329 -20.15 -0.26 -12.71
N SER A 330 -19.60 -1.34 -12.15
CA SER A 330 -18.54 -1.30 -11.13
C SER A 330 -17.22 -0.79 -11.71
N PHE A 331 -16.88 -1.19 -12.93
CA PHE A 331 -15.71 -0.72 -13.67
C PHE A 331 -15.82 0.78 -13.95
N ILE A 332 -16.97 1.25 -14.44
CA ILE A 332 -17.23 2.67 -14.66
C ILE A 332 -17.12 3.42 -13.34
N LYS A 333 -17.73 2.91 -12.26
CA LYS A 333 -17.70 3.54 -10.94
C LYS A 333 -16.29 3.65 -10.37
N GLY A 334 -15.48 2.60 -10.47
CA GLY A 334 -14.08 2.63 -10.01
C GLY A 334 -13.25 3.66 -10.77
N TYR A 335 -13.46 3.78 -12.08
CA TYR A 335 -12.86 4.81 -12.92
C TYR A 335 -13.31 6.22 -12.53
N THR A 336 -14.62 6.48 -12.50
CA THR A 336 -15.18 7.82 -12.25
C THR A 336 -14.83 8.32 -10.86
N THR A 337 -14.89 7.46 -9.85
CA THR A 337 -14.53 7.81 -8.47
C THR A 337 -13.04 8.16 -8.38
N THR A 338 -12.14 7.30 -8.87
CA THR A 338 -10.69 7.50 -8.71
C THR A 338 -10.13 8.59 -9.62
N SER A 339 -10.72 8.79 -10.80
CA SER A 339 -10.33 9.87 -11.72
C SER A 339 -10.61 11.27 -11.14
N ALA A 340 -11.61 11.39 -10.26
CA ALA A 340 -11.99 12.64 -9.61
C ALA A 340 -11.12 12.98 -8.37
N ILE A 341 -10.19 12.12 -7.97
CA ILE A 341 -9.31 12.35 -6.82
C ILE A 341 -7.95 12.90 -7.29
N GLY A 342 -7.37 13.87 -6.57
CA GLY A 342 -6.10 14.49 -6.93
C GLY A 342 -4.88 13.61 -6.65
N GLY A 343 -3.77 13.89 -7.34
CA GLY A 343 -2.50 13.17 -7.18
C GLY A 343 -1.95 13.17 -5.74
N ALA A 344 -2.22 14.24 -4.99
CA ALA A 344 -1.85 14.39 -3.58
C ALA A 344 -2.53 13.35 -2.68
N ASP A 345 -3.78 13.01 -3.00
CA ASP A 345 -4.64 12.14 -2.21
C ASP A 345 -4.58 10.67 -2.68
N MET A 346 -3.85 10.39 -3.76
CA MET A 346 -3.66 9.02 -4.27
C MET A 346 -3.15 8.01 -3.24
N PRO A 347 -2.25 8.35 -2.29
CA PRO A 347 -1.82 7.38 -1.26
C PRO A 347 -3.00 6.84 -0.45
N VAL A 348 -3.95 7.70 -0.07
CA VAL A 348 -5.19 7.27 0.63
C VAL A 348 -6.00 6.34 -0.26
N VAL A 349 -6.16 6.68 -1.55
CA VAL A 349 -6.90 5.83 -2.49
C VAL A 349 -6.29 4.44 -2.62
N ILE A 350 -4.96 4.32 -2.68
CA ILE A 350 -4.28 3.01 -2.72
C ILE A 350 -4.64 2.17 -1.50
N THR A 351 -4.66 2.76 -0.30
CA THR A 351 -5.00 2.04 0.94
C THR A 351 -6.47 1.62 0.99
N VAL A 352 -7.38 2.46 0.45
CA VAL A 352 -8.82 2.13 0.33
C VAL A 352 -9.04 0.97 -0.64
N LEU A 353 -8.35 0.99 -1.79
CA LEU A 353 -8.45 -0.08 -2.78
C LEU A 353 -7.80 -1.38 -2.27
N ASN A 354 -6.74 -1.30 -1.46
CA ASN A 354 -6.21 -2.44 -0.71
C ASN A 354 -7.28 -3.02 0.23
N ALA A 355 -8.00 -2.17 0.97
CA ALA A 355 -9.11 -2.61 1.83
C ALA A 355 -10.20 -3.33 1.03
N TYR A 356 -10.58 -2.78 -0.12
CA TYR A 356 -11.58 -3.40 -1.01
C TYR A 356 -11.11 -4.75 -1.54
N SER A 357 -9.82 -4.93 -1.86
CA SER A 357 -9.29 -6.24 -2.24
C SER A 357 -9.48 -7.29 -1.14
N GLY A 358 -9.32 -6.90 0.14
CA GLY A 358 -9.60 -7.77 1.28
C GLY A 358 -11.09 -8.09 1.44
N PHE A 359 -11.97 -7.10 1.31
CA PHE A 359 -13.41 -7.33 1.40
C PHE A 359 -13.98 -8.12 0.21
N ALA A 360 -13.38 -8.02 -0.98
CA ALA A 360 -13.69 -8.91 -2.09
C ALA A 360 -13.35 -10.37 -1.74
N LEU A 361 -12.22 -10.61 -1.07
CA LEU A 361 -11.84 -11.93 -0.59
C LEU A 361 -12.76 -12.46 0.53
N VAL A 362 -13.30 -11.58 1.38
CA VAL A 362 -14.36 -11.95 2.35
C VAL A 362 -15.62 -12.42 1.63
N ALA A 363 -16.04 -11.68 0.59
CA ALA A 363 -17.21 -12.06 -0.22
C ALA A 363 -16.99 -13.42 -0.90
N GLU A 364 -15.79 -13.67 -1.42
CA GLU A 364 -15.39 -14.98 -1.97
C GLU A 364 -15.39 -16.08 -0.90
N GLY A 365 -14.88 -15.79 0.31
CA GLY A 365 -14.92 -16.72 1.43
C GLY A 365 -16.34 -17.10 1.85
N PHE A 366 -17.28 -16.15 1.84
CA PHE A 366 -18.69 -16.47 2.12
C PHE A 366 -19.33 -17.27 0.98
N MET A 367 -18.99 -16.91 -0.27
CA MET A 367 -19.50 -17.58 -1.47
C MET A 367 -19.09 -19.06 -1.54
N LEU A 368 -17.85 -19.36 -1.13
CA LEU A 368 -17.27 -20.70 -1.18
C LEU A 368 -17.26 -21.42 0.17
N GLU A 369 -17.89 -20.84 1.18
CA GLU A 369 -17.90 -21.36 2.56
C GLU A 369 -16.48 -21.65 3.10
N ASN A 370 -15.53 -20.81 2.73
CA ASN A 370 -14.12 -20.99 3.01
C ASN A 370 -13.65 -20.07 4.15
N PRO A 371 -13.45 -20.59 5.37
CA PRO A 371 -13.08 -19.79 6.53
C PRO A 371 -11.68 -19.18 6.43
N LEU A 372 -10.77 -19.76 5.64
CA LEU A 372 -9.45 -19.17 5.38
C LEU A 372 -9.59 -17.87 4.59
N LEU A 373 -10.35 -17.88 3.49
CA LEU A 373 -10.58 -16.69 2.67
C LEU A 373 -11.29 -15.58 3.45
N THR A 374 -12.28 -15.94 4.28
CA THR A 374 -12.93 -15.00 5.19
C THR A 374 -11.94 -14.39 6.18
N THR A 375 -11.11 -15.22 6.82
CA THR A 375 -10.18 -14.75 7.87
C THR A 375 -9.12 -13.83 7.28
N VAL A 376 -8.52 -14.23 6.16
CA VAL A 376 -7.48 -13.43 5.50
C VAL A 376 -8.07 -12.19 4.85
N GLY A 377 -9.22 -12.30 4.20
CA GLY A 377 -9.91 -11.16 3.61
C GLY A 377 -10.23 -10.10 4.66
N ALA A 378 -10.70 -10.51 5.84
CA ALA A 378 -10.94 -9.62 6.97
C ALA A 378 -9.66 -8.94 7.46
N LEU A 379 -8.57 -9.70 7.62
CA LEU A 379 -7.26 -9.16 8.00
C LEU A 379 -6.79 -8.06 7.04
N ILE A 380 -6.87 -8.30 5.74
CA ILE A 380 -6.44 -7.36 4.70
C ILE A 380 -7.39 -6.17 4.61
N GLY A 381 -8.70 -6.41 4.65
CA GLY A 381 -9.74 -5.38 4.58
C GLY A 381 -9.62 -4.39 5.72
N VAL A 382 -9.48 -4.89 6.95
CA VAL A 382 -9.25 -4.06 8.14
C VAL A 382 -7.90 -3.37 8.09
N SER A 383 -6.85 -4.04 7.63
CA SER A 383 -5.52 -3.42 7.47
C SER A 383 -5.55 -2.21 6.54
N GLY A 384 -6.14 -2.36 5.35
CA GLY A 384 -6.29 -1.25 4.41
C GLY A 384 -7.12 -0.11 4.99
N SER A 385 -8.22 -0.44 5.67
CA SER A 385 -9.11 0.55 6.29
C SER A 385 -8.42 1.39 7.38
N ILE A 386 -7.59 0.75 8.22
CA ILE A 386 -6.82 1.44 9.26
C ILE A 386 -5.75 2.33 8.65
N LEU A 387 -5.01 1.84 7.64
CA LEU A 387 -4.02 2.66 6.96
C LEU A 387 -4.67 3.87 6.27
N SER A 388 -5.86 3.70 5.65
CA SER A 388 -6.63 4.83 5.12
C SER A 388 -6.96 5.85 6.21
N TYR A 389 -7.39 5.38 7.38
CA TYR A 389 -7.70 6.23 8.52
C TYR A 389 -6.47 6.99 9.03
N ILE A 390 -5.33 6.31 9.26
CA ILE A 390 -4.08 6.92 9.73
C ILE A 390 -3.63 8.01 8.75
N MET A 391 -3.69 7.75 7.44
CA MET A 391 -3.34 8.74 6.42
C MET A 391 -4.29 9.93 6.41
N CYS A 392 -5.60 9.70 6.56
CA CYS A 392 -6.60 10.76 6.67
C CYS A 392 -6.36 11.66 7.90
N VAL A 393 -6.09 11.06 9.07
CA VAL A 393 -5.79 11.79 10.31
C VAL A 393 -4.51 12.61 10.17
N ALA A 394 -3.45 12.02 9.59
CA ALA A 394 -2.18 12.71 9.38
C ALA A 394 -2.26 13.86 8.35
N MET A 395 -3.33 13.94 7.56
CA MET A 395 -3.62 15.05 6.65
C MET A 395 -4.67 16.03 7.20
N ASN A 396 -5.20 15.77 8.40
CA ASN A 396 -6.39 16.40 8.95
C ASN A 396 -7.57 16.48 7.95
N ARG A 397 -7.84 15.39 7.24
CA ARG A 397 -8.95 15.28 6.28
C ARG A 397 -9.75 14.02 6.53
N SER A 398 -11.07 14.12 6.49
CA SER A 398 -11.93 12.92 6.56
C SER A 398 -11.85 12.09 5.28
N LEU A 399 -12.10 10.78 5.40
CA LEU A 399 -12.15 9.87 4.25
C LEU A 399 -13.20 10.30 3.21
N THR A 400 -14.34 10.84 3.67
CA THR A 400 -15.39 11.37 2.79
C THR A 400 -14.91 12.57 1.98
N ASN A 401 -14.15 13.48 2.60
CA ASN A 401 -13.57 14.63 1.92
C ASN A 401 -12.51 14.23 0.90
N VAL A 402 -11.77 13.15 1.16
CA VAL A 402 -10.76 12.62 0.23
C VAL A 402 -11.41 11.91 -0.96
N LEU A 403 -12.36 11.00 -0.72
CA LEU A 403 -12.95 10.16 -1.77
C LEU A 403 -13.97 10.90 -2.64
N PHE A 404 -14.75 11.80 -2.05
CA PHE A 404 -15.86 12.43 -2.75
C PHE A 404 -15.61 13.92 -3.03
N GLY A 405 -14.95 14.64 -2.12
CA GLY A 405 -14.62 16.06 -2.26
C GLY A 405 -15.83 16.98 -2.46
N GLY A 406 -15.78 18.23 -2.00
CA GLY A 406 -16.79 19.26 -2.34
C GLY A 406 -18.25 18.94 -1.97
N LEU A 407 -18.50 18.00 -1.05
CA LEU A 407 -19.82 17.76 -0.45
C LEU A 407 -20.12 18.69 0.74
N GLY A 408 -19.12 19.46 1.19
CA GLY A 408 -19.27 20.52 2.18
C GLY A 408 -19.27 21.91 1.55
N THR A 409 -19.89 22.87 2.23
CA THR A 409 -19.79 24.29 1.89
C THR A 409 -18.31 24.69 1.83
N PRO A 410 -17.81 25.34 0.77
CA PRO A 410 -16.44 25.81 0.74
C PRO A 410 -16.26 26.80 1.90
N THR A 411 -15.46 26.44 2.90
CA THR A 411 -14.97 27.44 3.84
C THR A 411 -14.17 28.44 3.01
N ALA A 412 -14.48 29.73 3.11
CA ALA A 412 -13.72 30.77 2.42
C ALA A 412 -12.26 30.66 2.89
N VAL A 413 -11.39 30.14 2.02
CA VAL A 413 -9.95 30.05 2.29
C VAL A 413 -9.45 31.48 2.36
N GLN A 414 -8.93 31.89 3.52
CA GLN A 414 -8.27 33.19 3.60
C GLN A 414 -7.03 33.14 2.71
N GLU A 415 -6.94 34.07 1.76
CA GLU A 415 -5.79 34.21 0.89
C GLU A 415 -4.61 34.73 1.72
N PHE A 416 -3.80 33.82 2.25
CA PHE A 416 -2.66 34.18 3.08
C PHE A 416 -1.53 34.69 2.20
N LYS A 417 -1.31 36.01 2.17
CA LYS A 417 -0.17 36.59 1.47
C LYS A 417 1.04 36.60 2.41
N PRO A 418 2.09 35.81 2.14
CA PRO A 418 3.27 35.83 2.99
C PRO A 418 3.89 37.23 3.02
N GLN A 419 4.21 37.70 4.23
CA GLN A 419 4.88 38.98 4.46
C GLN A 419 6.36 38.73 4.75
N GLY A 420 7.24 39.57 4.19
CA GLY A 420 8.68 39.49 4.36
C GLY A 420 9.44 39.22 3.06
N GLU A 421 10.77 39.28 3.14
CA GLU A 421 11.66 38.93 2.04
C GLU A 421 12.25 37.54 2.24
N VAL A 422 12.47 36.84 1.13
CA VAL A 422 13.08 35.52 1.15
C VAL A 422 14.59 35.65 1.26
N THR A 423 15.16 35.17 2.36
CA THR A 423 16.61 35.10 2.54
C THR A 423 17.17 33.92 1.75
N LYS A 424 18.12 34.17 0.83
CA LYS A 424 18.78 33.14 0.03
C LYS A 424 20.10 32.71 0.67
N THR A 425 20.54 31.48 0.41
CA THR A 425 21.84 30.96 0.85
C THR A 425 22.49 30.14 -0.27
N SER A 426 23.79 29.89 -0.15
CA SER A 426 24.57 29.08 -1.08
C SER A 426 24.84 27.66 -0.54
N VAL A 427 25.41 26.81 -1.39
CA VAL A 427 25.85 25.45 -0.98
C VAL A 427 26.99 25.54 0.04
N ASP A 428 27.90 26.49 -0.13
CA ASP A 428 29.05 26.69 0.76
C ASP A 428 28.59 27.15 2.15
N ASP A 429 27.63 28.08 2.22
CA ASP A 429 27.06 28.52 3.50
C ASP A 429 26.35 27.39 4.24
N LEU A 430 25.65 26.50 3.51
CA LEU A 430 25.00 25.34 4.11
C LEU A 430 26.03 24.34 4.63
N ALA A 431 27.11 24.11 3.88
CA ALA A 431 28.20 23.22 4.32
C ALA A 431 28.85 23.76 5.62
N ASP A 432 29.09 25.07 5.69
CA ASP A 432 29.63 25.71 6.88
C ASP A 432 28.67 25.66 8.06
N ALA A 433 27.37 25.89 7.84
CA ALA A 433 26.36 25.77 8.88
C ALA A 433 26.27 24.32 9.42
N LEU A 434 26.35 23.32 8.53
CA LEU A 434 26.33 21.91 8.91
C LEU A 434 27.55 21.52 9.76
N LEU A 435 28.75 22.00 9.41
CA LEU A 435 29.98 21.68 10.14
C LEU A 435 30.07 22.33 11.52
N ASN A 436 29.46 23.50 11.68
CA ASN A 436 29.46 24.26 12.93
C ASN A 436 28.29 23.90 13.86
N SER A 437 27.43 22.95 13.47
CA SER A 437 26.29 22.50 14.26
C SER A 437 26.64 21.26 15.09
N GLU A 438 26.11 21.15 16.31
CA GLU A 438 26.21 19.94 17.12
C GLU A 438 25.01 19.01 16.89
N LYS A 439 23.81 19.60 16.75
CA LYS A 439 22.54 18.90 16.52
C LYS A 439 21.90 19.33 15.20
N VAL A 440 21.74 18.39 14.28
CA VAL A 440 21.13 18.60 12.95
C VAL A 440 19.92 17.69 12.77
N ILE A 441 18.79 18.27 12.33
CA ILE A 441 17.61 17.50 11.90
C ILE A 441 17.40 17.67 10.40
N LEU A 442 17.33 16.55 9.68
CA LEU A 442 17.02 16.50 8.26
C LEU A 442 15.54 16.12 8.06
N ILE A 443 14.76 17.01 7.45
CA ILE A 443 13.35 16.76 7.14
C ILE A 443 13.24 16.42 5.66
N VAL A 444 12.85 15.20 5.33
CA VAL A 444 12.75 14.77 3.92
C VAL A 444 11.32 14.75 3.43
N GLY A 445 11.13 15.17 2.18
CA GLY A 445 9.85 15.10 1.48
C GLY A 445 9.95 14.38 0.14
N TYR A 446 8.85 14.38 -0.61
CA TYR A 446 8.80 13.72 -1.93
C TYR A 446 9.80 14.31 -2.93
N GLY A 447 10.21 15.58 -2.77
CA GLY A 447 11.23 16.19 -3.63
C GLY A 447 12.59 15.47 -3.57
N MET A 448 12.94 14.84 -2.43
CA MET A 448 14.11 13.96 -2.32
C MET A 448 13.99 12.76 -3.27
N ALA A 449 12.83 12.11 -3.28
CA ALA A 449 12.56 10.93 -4.09
C ALA A 449 12.61 11.24 -5.58
N VAL A 450 12.00 12.36 -5.99
CA VAL A 450 11.99 12.81 -7.40
C VAL A 450 13.39 13.10 -7.91
N ALA A 451 14.23 13.76 -7.10
CA ALA A 451 15.60 14.06 -7.45
C ALA A 451 16.55 12.85 -7.34
N LYS A 452 16.09 11.75 -6.72
CA LYS A 452 16.93 10.61 -6.30
C LYS A 452 18.10 11.05 -5.41
N ALA A 453 17.84 11.98 -4.50
CA ALA A 453 18.87 12.61 -3.67
C ALA A 453 19.25 11.80 -2.41
N GLN A 454 18.53 10.71 -2.08
CA GLN A 454 18.71 9.92 -0.86
C GLN A 454 20.15 9.42 -0.67
N TYR A 455 20.82 9.03 -1.76
CA TYR A 455 22.22 8.54 -1.72
C TYR A 455 23.22 9.64 -1.36
N ALA A 456 23.04 10.83 -1.93
CA ALA A 456 23.89 11.98 -1.62
C ALA A 456 23.68 12.42 -0.17
N ILE A 457 22.43 12.44 0.30
CA ILE A 457 22.08 12.77 1.68
C ILE A 457 22.70 11.76 2.66
N SER A 458 22.61 10.45 2.37
CA SER A 458 23.22 9.40 3.20
C SER A 458 24.74 9.57 3.34
N SER A 459 25.42 9.95 2.25
CA SER A 459 26.86 10.26 2.27
C SER A 459 27.18 11.47 3.15
N ILE A 460 26.36 12.53 3.08
CA ILE A 460 26.53 13.73 3.92
C ILE A 460 26.33 13.36 5.40
N VAL A 461 25.28 12.61 5.73
CA VAL A 461 24.99 12.15 7.09
C VAL A 461 26.15 11.34 7.65
N SER A 462 26.70 10.40 6.86
CA SER A 462 27.84 9.58 7.28
C SER A 462 29.08 10.43 7.60
N THR A 463 29.31 11.48 6.81
CA THR A 463 30.44 12.42 6.99
C THR A 463 30.27 13.31 8.22
N LEU A 464 29.06 13.78 8.49
CA LEU A 464 28.78 14.59 9.68
C LEU A 464 28.89 13.75 10.95
N ARG A 465 28.35 12.53 10.93
CA ARG A 465 28.42 11.61 12.07
C ARG A 465 29.84 11.17 12.40
N SER A 466 30.73 11.01 11.41
CA SER A 466 32.15 10.70 11.68
C SER A 466 32.89 11.84 12.37
N LYS A 467 32.36 13.07 12.30
CA LYS A 467 32.85 14.24 13.03
C LYS A 467 32.18 14.45 14.40
N GLY A 468 31.36 13.50 14.85
CA GLY A 468 30.67 13.56 16.14
C GLY A 468 29.39 14.39 16.15
N ILE A 469 28.93 14.88 14.99
CA ILE A 469 27.70 15.68 14.88
C ILE A 469 26.49 14.74 15.00
N THR A 470 25.52 15.13 15.83
CA THR A 470 24.28 14.38 16.01
C THR A 470 23.32 14.71 14.87
N VAL A 471 23.17 13.79 13.91
CA VAL A 471 22.28 13.94 12.76
C VAL A 471 21.13 12.96 12.83
N ARG A 472 19.90 13.47 12.77
CA ARG A 472 18.66 12.68 12.80
C ARG A 472 17.74 13.08 11.66
N PHE A 473 16.91 12.16 11.21
CA PHE A 473 15.87 12.40 10.22
C PHE A 473 14.51 12.54 10.89
N ALA A 474 13.73 13.50 10.43
CA ALA A 474 12.34 13.69 10.78
C ALA A 474 11.45 13.31 9.59
N ILE A 475 10.59 12.30 9.77
CA ILE A 475 9.66 11.84 8.75
C ILE A 475 8.24 12.25 9.15
N HIS A 476 7.56 12.95 8.25
CA HIS A 476 6.13 13.18 8.37
C HIS A 476 5.35 11.95 7.87
N PRO A 477 4.27 11.49 8.54
CA PRO A 477 3.57 10.26 8.16
C PRO A 477 3.08 10.20 6.70
N VAL A 478 2.68 11.35 6.14
CA VAL A 478 2.28 11.47 4.72
C VAL A 478 3.37 11.98 3.77
N ALA A 479 4.63 12.00 4.17
CA ALA A 479 5.73 12.35 3.28
C ALA A 479 5.89 11.27 2.19
N GLY A 480 5.70 11.67 0.93
CA GLY A 480 5.85 10.80 -0.24
C GLY A 480 4.55 10.58 -1.00
N ARG A 481 4.47 9.46 -1.73
CA ARG A 481 3.31 9.00 -2.50
C ARG A 481 2.76 7.64 -2.02
N MET A 482 3.28 7.11 -0.93
CA MET A 482 2.84 5.89 -0.27
C MET A 482 3.24 5.96 1.21
N PRO A 483 2.43 5.44 2.15
CA PRO A 483 2.77 5.44 3.57
C PRO A 483 4.14 4.78 3.83
N GLY A 484 5.07 5.48 4.47
CA GLY A 484 6.42 4.98 4.76
C GLY A 484 7.38 4.95 3.56
N GLN A 485 7.04 5.60 2.43
CA GLN A 485 7.90 5.61 1.24
C GLN A 485 9.27 6.24 1.52
N CYS A 486 9.30 7.35 2.27
CA CYS A 486 10.55 8.01 2.62
C CYS A 486 11.45 7.11 3.48
N ASN A 487 10.90 6.34 4.41
CA ASN A 487 11.65 5.39 5.23
C ASN A 487 12.32 4.31 4.34
N VAL A 488 11.59 3.76 3.37
CA VAL A 488 12.14 2.76 2.43
C VAL A 488 13.24 3.36 1.55
N LEU A 489 13.09 4.60 1.08
CA LEU A 489 14.11 5.27 0.26
C LEU A 489 15.39 5.59 1.06
N LEU A 490 15.25 5.98 2.32
CA LEU A 490 16.40 6.18 3.21
C LEU A 490 17.09 4.85 3.54
N ALA A 491 16.31 3.79 3.79
CA ALA A 491 16.85 2.44 3.98
C ALA A 491 17.58 1.93 2.73
N GLU A 492 17.05 2.17 1.52
CA GLU A 492 17.74 1.88 0.26
C GLU A 492 19.10 2.59 0.17
N ALA A 493 19.17 3.84 0.65
CA ALA A 493 20.41 4.60 0.75
C ALA A 493 21.29 4.19 1.94
N SER A 494 20.99 3.08 2.62
CA SER A 494 21.71 2.55 3.79
C SER A 494 21.75 3.51 4.98
N VAL A 495 20.72 4.37 5.12
CA VAL A 495 20.56 5.19 6.32
C VAL A 495 20.10 4.29 7.48
N PRO A 496 20.80 4.29 8.63
CA PRO A 496 20.40 3.50 9.78
C PRO A 496 19.02 3.94 10.31
N TYR A 497 18.13 2.97 10.58
CA TYR A 497 16.75 3.28 10.98
C TYR A 497 16.63 3.92 12.37
N ASP A 498 17.65 3.77 13.24
CA ASP A 498 17.71 4.34 14.59
C ASP A 498 17.82 5.87 14.60
N ILE A 499 18.30 6.45 13.50
CA ILE A 499 18.35 7.91 13.31
C ILE A 499 17.18 8.42 12.47
N VAL A 500 16.21 7.57 12.12
CA VAL A 500 15.02 7.94 11.37
C VAL A 500 13.83 7.91 12.31
N LEU A 501 13.38 9.10 12.71
CA LEU A 501 12.32 9.28 13.70
C LEU A 501 11.05 9.79 13.03
N GLU A 502 9.92 9.33 13.56
CA GLU A 502 8.60 9.80 13.16
C GLU A 502 8.31 11.16 13.79
N MET A 503 7.37 11.89 13.20
CA MET A 503 7.03 13.25 13.62
C MET A 503 6.74 13.40 15.12
N ASP A 504 5.97 12.47 15.70
CA ASP A 504 5.60 12.52 17.12
C ASP A 504 6.79 12.25 18.05
N GLU A 505 7.83 11.59 17.56
CA GLU A 505 9.03 11.24 18.34
C GLU A 505 10.06 12.37 18.35
N ILE A 506 10.07 13.25 17.34
CA ILE A 506 11.12 14.26 17.13
C ILE A 506 10.64 15.71 17.25
N ASN A 507 9.33 15.97 17.28
CA ASN A 507 8.81 17.34 17.25
C ASN A 507 9.21 18.20 18.45
N ASP A 508 9.41 17.58 19.62
CA ASP A 508 9.82 18.26 20.85
C ASP A 508 11.32 18.61 20.88
N ASP A 509 12.11 18.07 19.95
CA ASP A 509 13.56 18.28 19.88
C ASP A 509 13.97 19.47 19.00
N PHE A 510 13.05 20.01 18.19
CA PHE A 510 13.34 21.15 17.32
C PHE A 510 13.88 22.39 18.05
N PRO A 511 13.36 22.81 19.22
CA PRO A 511 13.90 23.96 19.96
C PRO A 511 15.37 23.83 20.36
N GLU A 512 15.85 22.61 20.58
CA GLU A 512 17.25 22.34 20.92
C GLU A 512 18.16 22.11 19.71
N THR A 513 17.60 22.14 18.50
CA THR A 513 18.30 21.82 17.26
C THR A 513 18.98 23.05 16.68
N ASP A 514 20.28 22.94 16.37
CA ASP A 514 21.05 24.04 15.81
C ASP A 514 20.65 24.33 14.36
N LEU A 515 20.48 23.27 13.57
CA LEU A 515 20.15 23.39 12.16
C LEU A 515 19.10 22.36 11.73
N ALA A 516 17.98 22.83 11.20
CA ALA A 516 17.01 22.00 10.49
C ALA A 516 17.17 22.18 8.97
N VAL A 517 17.36 21.08 8.23
CA VAL A 517 17.46 21.11 6.77
C VAL A 517 16.23 20.45 6.16
N VAL A 518 15.40 21.23 5.48
CA VAL A 518 14.18 20.78 4.81
C VAL A 518 14.49 20.43 3.36
N ILE A 519 14.37 19.15 3.00
CA ILE A 519 14.77 18.62 1.69
C ILE A 519 13.55 18.18 0.90
N GLY A 520 13.08 19.06 0.00
CA GLY A 520 11.98 18.72 -0.90
C GLY A 520 10.64 18.46 -0.21
N ALA A 521 10.45 19.01 1.00
CA ALA A 521 9.18 19.06 1.71
C ALA A 521 8.60 20.49 1.65
N ASN A 522 7.28 20.62 1.76
CA ASN A 522 6.61 21.92 1.80
C ASN A 522 5.45 21.90 2.81
N ASP A 523 4.36 21.22 2.47
CA ASP A 523 3.14 21.24 3.30
C ASP A 523 3.36 20.62 4.69
N THR A 524 4.20 19.58 4.78
CA THR A 524 4.52 18.85 6.03
C THR A 524 5.38 19.64 7.02
N VAL A 525 5.84 20.84 6.64
CA VAL A 525 6.63 21.76 7.48
C VAL A 525 6.01 23.15 7.50
N ASN A 526 4.74 23.28 7.08
CA ASN A 526 4.12 24.57 6.84
C ASN A 526 3.41 25.09 8.12
N PRO A 527 3.87 26.20 8.74
CA PRO A 527 3.24 26.75 9.95
C PRO A 527 1.80 27.21 9.72
N ILE A 528 1.39 27.45 8.47
CA ILE A 528 0.02 27.86 8.13
C ILE A 528 -1.03 26.81 8.54
N ALA A 529 -0.61 25.57 8.83
CA ALA A 529 -1.51 24.57 9.39
C ALA A 529 -2.02 24.95 10.80
N MET A 530 -1.34 25.85 11.51
CA MET A 530 -1.78 26.36 12.82
C MET A 530 -2.72 27.58 12.70
N GLU A 531 -2.85 28.16 11.51
CA GLU A 531 -3.65 29.35 11.26
C GLU A 531 -5.09 28.98 10.91
N LYS A 532 -6.06 29.67 11.52
CA LYS A 532 -7.48 29.46 11.26
C LYS A 532 -7.86 29.91 9.84
N GLY A 533 -8.68 29.13 9.15
CA GLY A 533 -9.15 29.42 7.79
C GLY A 533 -8.14 29.06 6.68
N SER A 534 -7.02 28.43 7.03
CA SER A 534 -6.08 27.83 6.09
C SER A 534 -6.64 26.54 5.48
N SER A 535 -6.28 26.23 4.23
CA SER A 535 -6.75 24.99 3.58
C SER A 535 -6.15 23.71 4.18
N ILE A 536 -5.09 23.85 5.00
CA ILE A 536 -4.47 22.77 5.78
C ILE A 536 -4.55 23.05 7.29
N GLU A 537 -5.49 23.89 7.73
CA GLU A 537 -5.76 24.13 9.16
C GLU A 537 -5.88 22.80 9.92
N GLY A 538 -5.19 22.69 11.06
CA GLY A 538 -5.18 21.55 11.95
C GLY A 538 -4.38 20.33 11.46
N MET A 539 -3.74 20.39 10.28
CA MET A 539 -2.81 19.35 9.84
C MET A 539 -1.62 19.29 10.82
N PRO A 540 -1.31 18.13 11.43
CA PRO A 540 -0.05 17.95 12.15
C PRO A 540 1.11 18.21 11.20
N VAL A 541 2.12 18.94 11.64
CA VAL A 541 3.30 19.27 10.82
C VAL A 541 4.57 19.17 11.66
N LEU A 542 5.71 19.04 10.98
CA LEU A 542 7.02 19.11 11.62
C LEU A 542 7.36 20.57 11.94
N HIS A 543 7.64 20.86 13.21
CA HIS A 543 7.89 22.22 13.71
C HIS A 543 9.30 22.74 13.40
N ALA A 544 9.72 22.61 12.13
CA ALA A 544 11.06 22.95 11.66
C ALA A 544 11.50 24.39 12.06
N TRP A 545 10.55 25.33 12.02
CA TRP A 545 10.78 26.74 12.34
C TRP A 545 11.19 27.00 13.79
N LYS A 546 11.02 26.03 14.71
CA LYS A 546 11.47 26.15 16.09
C LYS A 546 12.99 25.92 16.26
N ALA A 547 13.68 25.41 15.23
CA ALA A 547 15.13 25.27 15.24
C ALA A 547 15.84 26.64 15.20
N LYS A 548 17.09 26.70 15.67
CA LYS A 548 17.88 27.94 15.69
C LYS A 548 18.08 28.49 14.28
N GLN A 549 18.36 27.63 13.30
CA GLN A 549 18.41 27.96 11.88
C GLN A 549 17.69 26.90 11.04
N VAL A 550 17.01 27.33 9.98
CA VAL A 550 16.36 26.45 9.00
C VAL A 550 16.94 26.71 7.62
N VAL A 551 17.29 25.66 6.88
CA VAL A 551 17.64 25.75 5.46
C VAL A 551 16.69 24.90 4.64
N VAL A 552 16.01 25.52 3.67
CA VAL A 552 15.03 24.85 2.80
C VAL A 552 15.60 24.65 1.41
N MET A 553 15.72 23.39 0.99
CA MET A 553 16.21 22.98 -0.31
C MET A 553 15.04 22.71 -1.27
N LYS A 554 14.88 23.56 -2.29
CA LYS A 554 13.84 23.39 -3.32
C LYS A 554 14.18 24.12 -4.62
N ARG A 555 13.59 23.70 -5.74
CA ARG A 555 13.79 24.34 -7.07
C ARG A 555 13.15 25.73 -7.17
N SER A 556 11.93 25.79 -6.64
CA SER A 556 10.90 26.82 -6.74
C SER A 556 10.68 27.70 -5.52
N LEU A 557 9.98 28.84 -5.61
CA LEU A 557 9.04 29.25 -4.55
C LEU A 557 7.65 28.62 -4.71
N ALA A 558 7.46 27.79 -5.75
CA ALA A 558 6.22 27.05 -5.99
C ALA A 558 5.70 26.32 -4.74
N SER A 559 4.37 26.31 -4.65
CA SER A 559 3.58 25.66 -3.61
C SER A 559 3.72 24.14 -3.63
N GLY A 560 3.25 23.50 -2.56
CA GLY A 560 3.26 22.05 -2.39
C GLY A 560 2.08 21.39 -3.07
N TYR A 561 1.61 20.29 -2.48
CA TYR A 561 0.44 19.56 -2.94
C TYR A 561 -0.86 20.29 -2.63
N ALA A 562 -0.93 20.93 -1.47
CA ALA A 562 -2.09 21.69 -1.01
C ALA A 562 -2.24 23.06 -1.70
N ASP A 563 -1.29 23.41 -2.59
CA ASP A 563 -1.25 24.68 -3.33
C ASP A 563 -1.34 25.93 -2.44
N VAL A 564 -0.77 25.85 -1.22
CA VAL A 564 -0.72 26.96 -0.26
C VAL A 564 0.68 27.58 -0.19
N PRO A 565 0.76 28.89 0.10
CA PRO A 565 2.02 29.53 0.46
C PRO A 565 2.52 28.98 1.80
N ASN A 566 3.84 29.06 2.01
CA ASN A 566 4.48 28.62 3.24
C ASN A 566 5.15 29.81 3.94
N PRO A 567 4.58 30.34 5.04
CA PRO A 567 5.13 31.47 5.77
C PRO A 567 6.54 31.24 6.31
N MET A 568 6.92 29.98 6.57
CA MET A 568 8.26 29.63 7.05
C MET A 568 9.37 30.15 6.14
N PHE A 569 9.13 30.22 4.82
CA PHE A 569 10.15 30.68 3.85
C PHE A 569 10.56 32.15 4.02
N TYR A 570 9.79 32.91 4.81
CA TYR A 570 9.96 34.34 5.04
C TYR A 570 10.36 34.64 6.50
N MET A 571 10.54 33.61 7.33
CA MET A 571 10.96 33.77 8.72
C MET A 571 12.45 34.13 8.79
N PRO A 572 12.86 34.93 9.80
CA PRO A 572 14.24 35.44 9.89
C PRO A 572 15.30 34.36 10.09
N ASN A 573 14.94 33.22 10.70
CA ASN A 573 15.82 32.07 10.88
C ASN A 573 15.82 31.09 9.69
N ALA A 574 15.01 31.33 8.65
CA ALA A 574 14.89 30.47 7.48
C ALA A 574 15.65 31.01 6.28
N LYS A 575 16.46 30.14 5.65
CA LYS A 575 17.21 30.45 4.43
C LYS A 575 16.83 29.49 3.31
N MET A 576 16.72 30.00 2.09
CA MET A 576 16.36 29.22 0.91
C MET A 576 17.58 28.86 0.08
N LEU A 577 17.81 27.56 -0.13
CA LEU A 577 18.79 27.03 -1.06
C LEU A 577 18.08 26.55 -2.33
N PHE A 578 18.17 27.34 -3.40
CA PHE A 578 17.51 27.03 -4.65
C PHE A 578 18.30 26.04 -5.50
N GLY A 579 17.62 25.02 -6.03
CA GLY A 579 18.20 24.05 -6.93
C GLY A 579 17.49 22.70 -6.90
N ASP A 580 17.89 21.81 -7.80
CA ASP A 580 17.51 20.40 -7.71
C ASP A 580 18.21 19.76 -6.49
N ALA A 581 17.47 18.99 -5.68
CA ALA A 581 17.97 18.46 -4.41
C ALA A 581 19.19 17.55 -4.57
N ARG A 582 19.29 16.82 -5.69
CA ARG A 582 20.47 15.98 -5.94
C ARG A 582 21.66 16.84 -6.34
N VAL A 583 21.43 17.81 -7.23
CA VAL A 583 22.49 18.71 -7.71
C VAL A 583 23.08 19.53 -6.58
N THR A 584 22.26 20.02 -5.64
CA THR A 584 22.74 20.80 -4.48
C THR A 584 23.45 19.92 -3.44
N CYS A 585 23.03 18.67 -3.26
CA CYS A 585 23.74 17.72 -2.40
C CYS A 585 25.08 17.22 -3.01
N GLU A 586 25.14 17.00 -4.33
CA GLU A 586 26.35 16.53 -5.03
C GLU A 586 27.31 17.68 -5.42
N GLY A 587 26.77 18.88 -5.58
CA GLY A 587 27.41 20.12 -6.03
C GLY A 587 28.11 20.03 -7.38
N LYS A 588 27.31 19.90 -8.45
CA LYS A 588 27.73 20.20 -9.81
C LYS A 588 26.99 21.42 -10.34
N TYR A 589 27.63 22.59 -10.32
CA TYR A 589 27.31 23.63 -11.29
C TYR A 589 28.11 23.35 -12.58
N LEU A 590 27.39 23.09 -13.67
CA LEU A 590 27.89 23.25 -15.03
C LEU A 590 28.37 24.70 -15.19
N THR A 591 29.69 24.92 -15.34
CA THR A 591 30.36 25.58 -16.50
C THR A 591 31.79 26.03 -16.15
N HIS A 592 32.80 25.18 -16.34
CA HIS A 592 34.11 25.61 -16.89
C HIS A 592 34.82 24.43 -17.60
N PRO A 593 35.43 24.59 -18.81
CA PRO A 593 35.76 23.47 -19.70
C PRO A 593 37.08 22.72 -19.42
N SER A 594 37.74 22.90 -18.28
CA SER A 594 39.12 22.41 -18.06
C SER A 594 39.29 21.28 -17.02
N ALA A 595 38.24 20.79 -16.38
CA ALA A 595 38.36 19.71 -15.39
C ALA A 595 37.55 18.46 -15.79
N ARG A 596 38.10 17.70 -16.74
CA ARG A 596 37.73 16.28 -16.91
C ARG A 596 38.56 15.47 -15.89
N THR A 597 37.87 14.75 -15.00
CA THR A 597 38.17 13.39 -14.47
C THR A 597 37.80 13.26 -12.98
N LEU A 598 37.07 12.19 -12.64
CA LEU A 598 36.71 11.64 -11.31
C LEU A 598 35.44 12.12 -10.56
N LEU A 599 34.40 11.28 -10.67
CA LEU A 599 33.43 10.74 -9.68
C LEU A 599 32.97 11.54 -8.41
N THR A 600 31.62 11.56 -8.26
CA THR A 600 30.81 11.46 -7.02
C THR A 600 30.67 12.67 -6.06
N ALA A 601 30.03 12.42 -4.89
CA ALA A 601 29.46 13.30 -3.86
C ALA A 601 30.48 14.24 -3.18
N THR A 602 31.06 15.13 -3.98
CA THR A 602 32.34 15.76 -3.67
C THR A 602 32.19 17.23 -3.28
N ALA A 603 31.11 17.96 -3.53
CA ALA A 603 31.13 19.40 -3.19
C ALA A 603 30.99 19.71 -1.69
N ILE A 604 29.97 19.18 -1.02
CA ILE A 604 29.83 19.34 0.44
C ILE A 604 30.98 18.59 1.13
N LYS A 605 31.33 17.40 0.67
CA LYS A 605 32.46 16.63 1.21
C LYS A 605 33.82 17.32 0.99
N SER A 606 34.10 17.90 -0.17
CA SER A 606 35.34 18.66 -0.42
C SER A 606 35.36 20.00 0.29
N ALA A 607 34.23 20.69 0.46
CA ALA A 607 34.17 21.86 1.33
C ALA A 607 34.49 21.46 2.80
N ILE A 608 33.99 20.29 3.23
CA ILE A 608 34.27 19.69 4.54
C ILE A 608 35.72 19.19 4.68
N GLU A 609 36.32 18.64 3.62
CA GLU A 609 37.67 18.06 3.62
C GLU A 609 38.76 19.12 3.38
N ALA A 610 38.55 20.08 2.48
CA ALA A 610 39.50 21.15 2.16
C ALA A 610 39.69 22.16 3.30
N LYS A 611 38.76 22.22 4.26
CA LYS A 611 38.91 23.02 5.49
C LYS A 611 39.52 22.24 6.66
N SER A 612 39.78 20.94 6.48
CA SER A 612 40.43 20.07 7.48
C SER A 612 41.92 19.80 7.20
N SER A 613 42.43 20.30 6.07
CA SER A 613 43.86 20.50 5.76
C SER A 613 44.23 21.96 6.00
#